data_AF-A0A819PXW6-F1
#
_entry.id   AF-A0A819PXW6-F1
#
_cell.length_a   1.000
_cell.length_b   1.000
_cell.length_c   1.000
_cell.angle_alpha   90.00
_cell.angle_beta   90.00
_cell.angle_gamma   90.00
#
_symmetry.space_group_name_H-M   'P 1'
#
loop_
_entity.id
_entity.type
_entity.pdbx_description
1 polymer ?
#
loop_
_entity_poly.entity_id
_entity_poly.type
_entity_poly.pdbx_seq_one_letter_code
_entity_poly.pdbx_strand_id
1 'polypeptide(L)'
;MAMAKTKTQCSEGNKKEITYPCKGCSKEFCLIHLTGHQQILHEELNHIINDYDQFKERINEQKQNPQNDLLIEQINQWERISIEKIQQKAKESKEIVIKHSQTLINDTEIKFNYLTEQIKQTNREDEFNEIDLNYLRNQLMEIIQEFNNPSNISLEQGSKSFINEISILLLEKPKFNKWNQNTITVAGGNGQGQQLNQLYYPHGILIDKKKNIFIADNENNRAVEWKCNAKKAPGSSGVDQLNCPTDVIVDQQSHSIIIAERDNRRVIRWMNEKQQVLIENIDYWGLAMDKNEFLYVSDWKKNEVRRWKIEENNVGIIVASGNEEGDQLNQLNYPGFIFVDEDQSVYVSDIDNHGMMKWNTDAEEGIIVAGGNGQGRNLNQLFSPQGVIVDHLGQIYVADFENDRIMRWCEGKEEGEIVVGGNGRGNQSNQLNCPTGLSFDDEGNLYVVDCWNHRIQKFEIIL
;
A
#
# COMPACT_ATOMS: atom_id res chain seq x y z
N MET A 1 76.95 -2.40 -43.83
CA MET A 1 76.75 -0.93 -43.93
C MET A 1 76.89 -0.33 -42.55
N ALA A 2 77.93 0.48 -42.34
CA ALA A 2 78.14 1.21 -41.10
C ALA A 2 77.07 2.30 -40.98
N MET A 3 76.07 2.09 -40.11
CA MET A 3 75.14 3.16 -39.75
C MET A 3 75.84 4.12 -38.79
N ALA A 4 75.89 5.39 -39.17
CA ALA A 4 76.36 6.47 -38.32
C ALA A 4 75.63 6.43 -36.96
N LYS A 5 76.39 6.35 -35.86
CA LYS A 5 75.85 6.36 -34.50
C LYS A 5 75.43 7.78 -34.13
N THR A 6 74.25 8.22 -34.57
CA THR A 6 73.63 9.47 -34.10
C THR A 6 73.18 9.30 -32.65
N LYS A 7 73.66 10.16 -31.76
CA LYS A 7 73.21 10.20 -30.36
C LYS A 7 71.92 11.00 -30.27
N THR A 8 70.80 10.32 -30.07
CA THR A 8 69.47 10.91 -29.80
C THR A 8 69.14 10.82 -28.31
N GLN A 9 68.09 11.51 -27.88
CA GLN A 9 67.69 11.54 -26.48
C GLN A 9 66.85 10.29 -26.14
N CYS A 10 67.21 9.61 -25.06
CA CYS A 10 66.47 8.46 -24.56
C CYS A 10 65.12 8.89 -24.00
N SER A 11 64.06 8.13 -24.27
CA SER A 11 62.69 8.46 -23.83
C SER A 11 62.50 8.47 -22.31
N GLU A 12 63.37 7.77 -21.56
CA GLU A 12 63.35 7.73 -20.08
C GLU A 12 64.60 8.36 -19.44
N GLY A 13 65.52 8.93 -20.24
CA GLY A 13 66.80 9.44 -19.75
C GLY A 13 67.14 10.83 -20.28
N ASN A 14 67.73 11.68 -19.45
CA ASN A 14 68.06 13.07 -19.80
C ASN A 14 69.39 13.25 -20.57
N LYS A 15 70.04 12.17 -21.00
CA LYS A 15 71.35 12.20 -21.70
C LYS A 15 71.22 11.74 -23.15
N LYS A 16 71.95 12.42 -24.06
CA LYS A 16 72.08 12.01 -25.47
C LYS A 16 73.02 10.82 -25.57
N GLU A 17 72.47 9.65 -25.89
CA GLU A 17 73.18 8.37 -25.96
C GLU A 17 72.86 7.65 -27.28
N ILE A 18 73.51 6.51 -27.54
CA ILE A 18 73.10 5.65 -28.67
C ILE A 18 71.79 4.97 -28.25
N THR A 19 70.73 5.26 -28.98
CA THR A 19 69.40 4.70 -28.74
C THR A 19 69.07 3.61 -29.76
N TYR A 20 68.06 2.82 -29.40
CA TYR A 20 67.51 1.76 -30.21
C TYR A 20 65.97 1.90 -30.20
N PRO A 21 65.31 1.80 -31.36
CA PRO A 21 63.87 1.94 -31.45
C PRO A 21 63.15 0.68 -30.95
N CYS A 22 62.11 0.87 -30.14
CA CYS A 22 61.16 -0.20 -29.81
C CYS A 22 60.09 -0.29 -30.90
N LYS A 23 59.96 -1.48 -31.51
CA LYS A 23 59.02 -1.73 -32.62
C LYS A 23 57.54 -1.57 -32.22
N GLY A 24 57.21 -1.71 -30.93
CA GLY A 24 55.83 -1.70 -30.44
C GLY A 24 55.31 -0.30 -30.08
N CYS A 25 56.13 0.55 -29.45
CA CYS A 25 55.68 1.85 -28.94
C CYS A 25 56.26 3.05 -29.70
N SER A 26 57.04 2.82 -30.76
CA SER A 26 57.68 3.87 -31.59
C SER A 26 58.60 4.83 -30.81
N LYS A 27 59.02 4.45 -29.59
CA LYS A 27 59.94 5.21 -28.74
C LYS A 27 61.38 4.72 -28.91
N GLU A 28 62.34 5.61 -28.66
CA GLU A 28 63.77 5.29 -28.66
C GLU A 28 64.33 5.23 -27.24
N PHE A 29 65.08 4.17 -26.94
CA PHE A 29 65.65 3.92 -25.61
C PHE A 29 67.15 3.66 -25.71
N CYS A 30 67.94 4.10 -24.73
CA CYS A 30 69.31 3.59 -24.60
C CYS A 30 69.30 2.11 -24.17
N LEU A 31 70.40 1.39 -24.35
CA LEU A 31 70.45 -0.07 -24.15
C LEU A 31 69.94 -0.53 -22.77
N ILE A 32 70.22 0.25 -21.71
CA ILE A 32 69.79 -0.06 -20.34
C ILE A 32 68.27 0.10 -20.21
N HIS A 33 67.72 1.23 -20.65
CA HIS A 33 66.27 1.47 -20.59
C HIS A 33 65.48 0.59 -21.56
N LEU A 34 66.05 0.17 -22.69
CA LEU A 34 65.40 -0.78 -23.59
C LEU A 34 65.25 -2.14 -22.91
N THR A 35 66.28 -2.59 -22.19
CA THR A 35 66.25 -3.83 -21.41
C THR A 35 65.23 -3.74 -20.27
N GLY A 36 65.18 -2.61 -19.55
CA GLY A 36 64.17 -2.36 -18.51
C GLY A 36 62.74 -2.31 -19.06
N HIS A 37 62.53 -1.64 -20.19
CA HIS A 37 61.24 -1.60 -20.88
C HIS A 37 60.80 -3.00 -21.33
N GLN A 38 61.72 -3.84 -21.81
CA GLN A 38 61.44 -5.24 -22.16
C GLN A 38 61.11 -6.11 -20.94
N GLN A 39 61.71 -5.84 -19.78
CA GLN A 39 61.37 -6.51 -18.52
C GLN A 39 59.95 -6.17 -18.06
N ILE A 40 59.56 -4.89 -18.12
CA ILE A 40 58.18 -4.46 -17.79
C ILE A 40 57.17 -5.14 -18.71
N LEU A 41 57.44 -5.18 -20.02
CA LEU A 41 56.57 -5.91 -20.98
C LEU A 41 56.49 -7.41 -20.69
N HIS A 42 57.56 -8.01 -20.16
CA HIS A 42 57.57 -9.41 -19.76
C HIS A 42 56.76 -9.64 -18.47
N GLU A 43 56.82 -8.72 -17.51
CA GLU A 43 55.98 -8.73 -16.31
C GLU A 43 54.50 -8.56 -16.67
N GLU A 44 54.16 -7.62 -17.55
CA GLU A 44 52.79 -7.45 -18.06
C GLU A 44 52.29 -8.71 -18.79
N LEU A 45 53.14 -9.34 -19.61
CA LEU A 45 52.79 -10.60 -20.25
C LEU A 45 52.55 -11.71 -19.22
N ASN A 46 53.35 -11.79 -18.15
CA ASN A 46 53.15 -12.76 -17.08
C ASN A 46 51.84 -12.52 -16.32
N HIS A 47 51.45 -11.26 -16.12
CA HIS A 47 50.13 -10.91 -15.57
C HIS A 47 48.99 -11.39 -16.48
N ILE A 48 49.09 -11.13 -17.78
CA ILE A 48 48.08 -11.59 -18.75
C ILE A 48 47.99 -13.12 -18.79
N ILE A 49 49.14 -13.82 -18.72
CA ILE A 49 49.18 -15.29 -18.67
C ILE A 49 48.49 -15.81 -17.41
N ASN A 50 48.78 -15.20 -16.25
CA ASN A 50 48.13 -15.58 -14.99
C ASN A 50 46.61 -15.34 -15.03
N ASP A 51 46.16 -14.20 -15.57
CA ASP A 51 44.74 -13.91 -15.72
C ASP A 51 44.06 -14.89 -16.69
N TYR A 52 44.75 -15.26 -17.77
CA TYR A 52 44.29 -16.27 -18.72
C TYR A 52 44.15 -17.65 -18.06
N ASP A 53 45.15 -18.08 -17.27
CA ASP A 53 45.12 -19.37 -16.59
C ASP A 53 44.01 -19.42 -15.54
N GLN A 54 43.82 -18.35 -14.75
CA GLN A 54 42.70 -18.25 -13.81
C GLN A 54 41.34 -18.28 -14.50
N PHE A 55 41.19 -17.59 -15.64
CA PHE A 55 39.95 -17.62 -16.41
C PHE A 55 39.70 -19.01 -17.01
N LYS A 56 40.73 -19.68 -17.49
CA LYS A 56 40.66 -21.05 -18.01
C LYS A 56 40.29 -22.06 -16.91
N GLU A 57 40.79 -21.90 -15.70
CA GLU A 57 40.37 -22.68 -14.52
C GLU A 57 38.89 -22.45 -14.22
N ARG A 58 38.41 -21.20 -14.16
CA ARG A 58 36.98 -20.90 -13.97
C ARG A 58 36.09 -21.52 -15.04
N ILE A 59 36.50 -21.49 -16.31
CA ILE A 59 35.77 -22.18 -17.40
C ILE A 59 35.73 -23.68 -17.17
N ASN A 60 36.85 -24.28 -16.73
CA ASN A 60 36.89 -25.72 -16.47
C ASN A 60 36.06 -26.12 -15.25
N GLU A 61 36.05 -25.30 -14.20
CA GLU A 61 35.19 -25.48 -13.02
C GLU A 61 33.71 -25.37 -13.39
N GLN A 62 33.31 -24.37 -14.19
CA GLN A 62 31.95 -24.25 -14.70
C GLN A 62 31.58 -25.42 -15.63
N LYS A 63 32.50 -25.93 -16.45
CA LYS A 63 32.27 -27.13 -17.28
C LYS A 63 32.08 -28.39 -16.43
N GLN A 64 32.79 -28.52 -15.32
CA GLN A 64 32.71 -29.67 -14.43
C GLN A 64 31.49 -29.61 -13.52
N ASN A 65 31.10 -28.40 -13.10
CA ASN A 65 29.92 -28.17 -12.28
C ASN A 65 29.13 -26.94 -12.76
N PRO A 66 28.26 -27.11 -13.77
CA PRO A 66 27.46 -26.02 -14.34
C PRO A 66 26.57 -25.31 -13.31
N GLN A 67 26.29 -25.94 -12.17
CA GLN A 67 25.49 -25.39 -11.07
C GLN A 67 26.17 -24.23 -10.32
N ASN A 68 27.49 -24.02 -10.51
CA ASN A 68 28.25 -22.93 -9.89
C ASN A 68 28.25 -21.64 -10.74
N ASP A 69 27.39 -21.56 -11.77
CA ASP A 69 27.19 -20.32 -12.51
C ASP A 69 26.54 -19.26 -11.59
N LEU A 70 27.04 -18.02 -11.64
CA LEU A 70 26.50 -16.88 -10.89
C LEU A 70 24.99 -16.68 -11.14
N LEU A 71 24.53 -16.92 -12.36
CA LEU A 71 23.10 -16.83 -12.71
C LEU A 71 22.30 -17.97 -12.08
N ILE A 72 22.86 -19.18 -11.98
CA ILE A 72 22.22 -20.31 -11.31
C ILE A 72 22.19 -20.09 -9.80
N GLU A 73 23.25 -19.53 -9.21
CA GLU A 73 23.26 -19.13 -7.80
C GLU A 73 22.18 -18.08 -7.50
N GLN A 74 21.99 -17.10 -8.37
CA GLN A 74 20.89 -16.13 -8.26
C GLN A 74 19.51 -16.80 -8.39
N ILE A 75 19.31 -17.70 -9.35
CA ILE A 75 18.06 -18.47 -9.48
C ILE A 75 17.79 -19.29 -8.21
N ASN A 76 18.81 -19.97 -7.68
CA ASN A 76 18.70 -20.75 -6.44
C ASN A 76 18.36 -19.87 -5.23
N GLN A 77 18.87 -18.63 -5.17
CA GLN A 77 18.51 -17.67 -4.14
C GLN A 77 17.04 -17.22 -4.27
N TRP A 78 16.59 -16.89 -5.49
CA TRP A 78 15.18 -16.55 -5.74
C TRP A 78 14.23 -17.70 -5.42
N GLU A 79 14.62 -18.93 -5.74
CA GLU A 79 13.87 -20.13 -5.40
C GLU A 79 13.71 -20.27 -3.88
N ARG A 80 14.81 -20.15 -3.12
CA ARG A 80 14.78 -20.19 -1.65
C ARG A 80 13.86 -19.13 -1.05
N ILE A 81 14.02 -17.87 -1.47
CA ILE A 81 13.19 -16.75 -1.00
C ILE A 81 11.71 -17.00 -1.31
N SER A 82 11.40 -17.53 -2.50
CA SER A 82 10.03 -17.84 -2.90
C SER A 82 9.43 -18.95 -2.05
N ILE A 83 10.18 -20.03 -1.80
CA ILE A 83 9.75 -21.14 -0.93
C ILE A 83 9.52 -20.64 0.50
N GLU A 84 10.40 -19.81 1.05
CA GLU A 84 10.25 -19.24 2.39
C GLU A 84 8.99 -18.40 2.51
N LYS A 85 8.72 -17.53 1.52
CA LYS A 85 7.47 -16.75 1.47
C LYS A 85 6.22 -17.63 1.43
N ILE A 86 6.24 -18.70 0.62
CA ILE A 86 5.13 -19.66 0.54
C ILE A 86 4.92 -20.36 1.89
N GLN A 87 6.00 -20.81 2.53
CA GLN A 87 5.94 -21.45 3.84
C GLN A 87 5.41 -20.50 4.92
N GLN A 88 5.82 -19.23 4.87
CA GLN A 88 5.37 -18.19 5.80
C GLN A 88 3.87 -17.92 5.63
N LYS A 89 3.38 -17.71 4.40
CA LYS A 89 1.94 -17.56 4.12
C LYS A 89 1.13 -18.76 4.58
N ALA A 90 1.64 -19.98 4.34
CA ALA A 90 0.98 -21.20 4.80
C ALA A 90 0.94 -21.31 6.33
N LYS A 91 1.96 -20.80 7.04
CA LYS A 91 2.00 -20.76 8.50
C LYS A 91 0.99 -19.74 9.04
N GLU A 92 0.97 -18.52 8.50
CA GLU A 92 0.01 -17.47 8.87
C GLU A 92 -1.43 -17.95 8.68
N SER A 93 -1.71 -18.59 7.54
CA SER A 93 -3.01 -19.21 7.26
C SER A 93 -3.41 -20.24 8.32
N LYS A 94 -2.46 -21.10 8.76
CA LYS A 94 -2.72 -22.07 9.84
C LYS A 94 -2.98 -21.38 11.19
N GLU A 95 -2.24 -20.33 11.51
CA GLU A 95 -2.42 -19.57 12.75
C GLU A 95 -3.80 -18.89 12.81
N ILE A 96 -4.28 -18.36 11.68
CA ILE A 96 -5.64 -17.81 11.54
C ILE A 96 -6.69 -18.90 11.85
N VAL A 97 -6.56 -20.10 11.27
CA VAL A 97 -7.49 -21.22 11.53
C VAL A 97 -7.49 -21.63 13.00
N ILE A 98 -6.31 -21.71 13.62
CA ILE A 98 -6.18 -22.08 15.03
C ILE A 98 -6.86 -21.04 15.92
N LYS A 99 -6.57 -19.75 15.70
CA LYS A 99 -7.15 -18.65 16.45
C LYS A 99 -8.68 -18.63 16.32
N HIS A 100 -9.18 -18.80 15.10
CA HIS A 100 -10.62 -18.81 14.84
C HIS A 100 -11.33 -20.00 15.48
N SER A 101 -10.71 -21.18 15.41
CA SER A 101 -11.22 -22.39 16.08
C SER A 101 -11.30 -22.19 17.59
N GLN A 102 -10.30 -21.53 18.19
CA GLN A 102 -10.31 -21.19 19.61
C GLN A 102 -11.43 -20.19 19.95
N THR A 103 -11.64 -19.16 19.12
CA THR A 103 -12.74 -18.21 19.31
C THR A 103 -14.10 -18.89 19.24
N LEU A 104 -14.32 -19.75 18.24
CA LEU A 104 -15.57 -20.52 18.12
C LEU A 104 -15.83 -21.39 19.35
N ILE A 105 -14.80 -22.07 19.88
CA ILE A 105 -14.89 -22.87 21.09
C ILE A 105 -15.29 -22.01 22.28
N ASN A 106 -14.61 -20.87 22.48
CA ASN A 106 -14.88 -19.96 23.60
C ASN A 106 -16.31 -19.37 23.52
N ASP A 107 -16.75 -18.93 22.34
CA ASP A 107 -18.09 -18.38 22.13
C ASP A 107 -19.17 -19.43 22.41
N THR A 108 -18.93 -20.67 21.96
CA THR A 108 -19.81 -21.81 22.24
C THR A 108 -19.87 -22.10 23.73
N GLU A 109 -18.72 -22.07 24.42
CA GLU A 109 -18.63 -22.29 25.86
C GLU A 109 -19.40 -21.21 26.65
N ILE A 110 -19.30 -19.93 26.25
CA ILE A 110 -20.07 -18.84 26.85
C ILE A 110 -21.57 -19.07 26.69
N LYS A 111 -22.04 -19.37 25.46
CA LYS A 111 -23.46 -19.66 25.17
C LYS A 111 -23.96 -20.87 25.97
N PHE A 112 -23.13 -21.91 26.05
CA PHE A 112 -23.46 -23.13 26.80
C PHE A 112 -23.54 -22.89 28.31
N ASN A 113 -22.63 -22.09 28.86
CA ASN A 113 -22.65 -21.70 30.27
C ASN A 113 -23.88 -20.85 30.60
N TYR A 114 -24.26 -19.91 29.72
CA TYR A 114 -25.48 -19.13 29.86
C TYR A 114 -26.73 -20.03 29.87
N LEU A 115 -26.84 -20.94 28.90
CA LEU A 115 -27.94 -21.91 28.85
C LEU A 115 -27.97 -22.81 30.10
N THR A 116 -26.81 -23.20 30.61
CA THR A 116 -26.69 -24.00 31.84
C THR A 116 -27.28 -23.26 33.04
N GLU A 117 -27.02 -21.97 33.19
CA GLU A 117 -27.60 -21.17 34.27
C GLU A 117 -29.11 -20.99 34.09
N GLN A 118 -29.61 -20.80 32.87
CA GLN A 118 -31.04 -20.75 32.57
C GLN A 118 -31.75 -22.07 32.92
N ILE A 119 -31.14 -23.22 32.59
CA ILE A 119 -31.67 -24.54 32.95
C ILE A 119 -31.71 -24.69 34.48
N LYS A 120 -30.64 -24.29 35.19
CA LYS A 120 -30.60 -24.34 36.66
C LYS A 120 -31.67 -23.46 37.31
N GLN A 121 -31.91 -22.27 36.76
CA GLN A 121 -32.93 -21.36 37.25
C GLN A 121 -34.33 -21.94 37.04
N THR A 122 -34.62 -22.38 35.82
CA THR A 122 -35.91 -23.01 35.46
C THR A 122 -36.18 -24.24 36.33
N ASN A 123 -35.16 -25.04 36.64
CA ASN A 123 -35.29 -26.23 37.49
C ASN A 123 -35.47 -25.91 38.99
N ARG A 124 -35.27 -24.65 39.42
CA ARG A 124 -35.57 -24.20 40.79
C ARG A 124 -36.97 -23.61 40.91
N GLU A 125 -37.61 -23.31 39.78
CA GLU A 125 -38.97 -22.79 39.72
C GLU A 125 -39.93 -23.99 39.59
N ASP A 126 -40.85 -24.18 40.53
CA ASP A 126 -41.78 -25.34 40.54
C ASP A 126 -42.94 -25.22 39.51
N GLU A 127 -42.91 -24.20 38.63
CA GLU A 127 -44.00 -23.84 37.71
C GLU A 127 -43.58 -23.65 36.24
N PHE A 128 -42.51 -24.30 35.77
CA PHE A 128 -42.18 -24.26 34.32
C PHE A 128 -43.19 -25.05 33.48
N ASN A 129 -43.38 -24.64 32.23
CA ASN A 129 -44.32 -25.27 31.30
C ASN A 129 -43.66 -25.71 29.98
N GLU A 130 -44.43 -26.31 29.06
CA GLU A 130 -43.92 -26.83 27.79
C GLU A 130 -43.29 -25.75 26.88
N ILE A 131 -43.68 -24.48 27.01
CA ILE A 131 -43.11 -23.37 26.26
C ILE A 131 -41.68 -23.10 26.73
N ASP A 132 -41.44 -23.11 28.04
CA ASP A 132 -40.12 -22.88 28.64
C ASP A 132 -39.14 -24.01 28.25
N LEU A 133 -39.63 -25.26 28.28
CA LEU A 133 -38.83 -26.43 27.86
C LEU A 133 -38.52 -26.41 26.35
N ASN A 134 -39.47 -25.98 25.52
CA ASN A 134 -39.23 -25.85 24.08
C ASN A 134 -38.29 -24.69 23.76
N TYR A 135 -38.34 -23.60 24.51
CA TYR A 135 -37.40 -22.49 24.38
C TYR A 135 -35.96 -22.92 24.68
N LEU A 136 -35.73 -23.60 25.80
CA LEU A 136 -34.40 -24.13 26.16
C LEU A 136 -33.91 -25.16 25.14
N ARG A 137 -34.80 -26.02 24.64
CA ARG A 137 -34.47 -27.01 23.60
C ARG A 137 -34.07 -26.35 22.29
N ASN A 138 -34.78 -25.30 21.87
CA ASN A 138 -34.45 -24.56 20.65
C ASN A 138 -33.09 -23.86 20.78
N GLN A 139 -32.82 -23.22 21.91
CA GLN A 139 -31.51 -22.61 22.20
C GLN A 139 -30.36 -23.63 22.18
N LEU A 140 -30.57 -24.83 22.74
CA LEU A 140 -29.59 -25.92 22.67
C LEU A 140 -29.34 -26.37 21.23
N MET A 141 -30.39 -26.53 20.43
CA MET A 141 -30.29 -26.95 19.04
C MET A 141 -29.58 -25.91 18.17
N GLU A 142 -29.80 -24.61 18.42
CA GLU A 142 -29.08 -23.52 17.76
C GLU A 142 -27.57 -23.58 18.06
N ILE A 143 -27.18 -23.72 19.34
CA ILE A 143 -25.75 -23.84 19.73
C ILE A 143 -25.10 -25.08 19.07
N ILE A 144 -25.79 -26.22 19.08
CA ILE A 144 -25.30 -27.47 18.47
C ILE A 144 -25.15 -27.32 16.95
N GLN A 145 -26.09 -26.62 16.30
CA GLN A 145 -26.05 -26.39 14.86
C GLN A 145 -24.90 -25.45 14.47
N GLU A 146 -24.68 -24.37 15.22
CA GLU A 146 -23.57 -23.43 15.02
C GLU A 146 -22.20 -24.08 15.22
N PHE A 147 -22.06 -24.96 16.21
CA PHE A 147 -20.80 -25.66 16.49
C PHE A 147 -20.46 -26.74 15.43
N ASN A 148 -21.48 -27.49 14.97
CA ASN A 148 -21.27 -28.59 14.02
C ASN A 148 -21.21 -28.11 12.56
N ASN A 149 -21.83 -26.99 12.23
CA ASN A 149 -21.77 -26.37 10.91
C ASN A 149 -21.31 -24.91 11.03
N PRO A 150 -20.07 -24.68 11.46
CA PRO A 150 -19.54 -23.34 11.61
C PRO A 150 -19.47 -22.71 10.22
N SER A 151 -20.26 -21.67 10.00
CA SER A 151 -20.54 -21.11 8.67
C SER A 151 -19.39 -20.25 8.13
N ASN A 152 -18.19 -20.38 8.68
CA ASN A 152 -17.15 -19.36 8.74
C ASN A 152 -15.80 -19.71 8.03
N ILE A 153 -15.64 -20.92 7.45
CA ILE A 153 -14.39 -21.34 6.77
C ILE A 153 -14.72 -22.22 5.54
N SER A 154 -14.15 -21.92 4.36
CA SER A 154 -13.87 -22.96 3.34
C SER A 154 -12.42 -22.94 2.91
N LEU A 155 -11.91 -24.12 2.60
CA LEU A 155 -10.64 -24.27 1.94
C LEU A 155 -10.89 -24.18 0.43
N GLU A 156 -10.36 -23.14 -0.21
CA GLU A 156 -10.28 -23.08 -1.67
C GLU A 156 -8.85 -23.36 -2.13
N GLN A 157 -8.72 -24.24 -3.12
CA GLN A 157 -7.46 -24.52 -3.77
C GLN A 157 -7.39 -23.71 -5.06
N GLY A 158 -6.67 -22.60 -5.03
CA GLY A 158 -6.34 -21.83 -6.22
C GLY A 158 -5.15 -22.43 -6.94
N SER A 159 -5.19 -22.51 -8.27
CA SER A 159 -4.01 -22.86 -9.07
C SER A 159 -3.58 -21.66 -9.89
N LYS A 160 -2.36 -21.17 -9.63
CA LYS A 160 -1.61 -20.39 -10.63
C LYS A 160 -0.73 -21.37 -11.41
N SER A 161 -0.33 -21.00 -12.61
CA SER A 161 0.30 -21.90 -13.62
C SER A 161 1.46 -22.78 -13.14
N PHE A 162 2.06 -22.52 -11.97
CA PHE A 162 3.16 -23.31 -11.40
C PHE A 162 3.02 -23.69 -9.91
N ILE A 163 2.02 -23.20 -9.16
CA ILE A 163 1.87 -23.45 -7.72
C ILE A 163 0.39 -23.61 -7.35
N ASN A 164 0.09 -24.66 -6.59
CA ASN A 164 -1.19 -24.80 -5.89
C ASN A 164 -1.13 -23.96 -4.61
N GLU A 165 -1.85 -22.85 -4.61
CA GLU A 165 -1.96 -21.97 -3.45
C GLU A 165 -3.19 -22.41 -2.64
N ILE A 166 -2.96 -22.86 -1.41
CA ILE A 166 -4.06 -23.06 -0.46
C ILE A 166 -4.35 -21.68 0.10
N SER A 167 -5.37 -21.04 -0.45
CA SER A 167 -5.89 -19.79 0.07
C SER A 167 -7.01 -20.15 1.04
N ILE A 168 -6.87 -19.74 2.29
CA ILE A 168 -7.99 -19.82 3.20
C ILE A 168 -8.84 -18.60 2.91
N LEU A 169 -9.90 -18.77 2.13
CA LEU A 169 -11.04 -17.89 2.29
C LEU A 169 -11.58 -18.18 3.70
N LEU A 170 -11.46 -17.19 4.58
CA LEU A 170 -12.49 -17.01 5.58
C LEU A 170 -13.79 -16.91 4.78
N LEU A 171 -14.50 -18.03 4.63
CA LEU A 171 -15.93 -17.96 4.39
C LEU A 171 -16.54 -17.43 5.67
N GLU A 172 -16.27 -16.19 6.05
CA GLU A 172 -17.44 -15.34 6.02
C GLU A 172 -18.06 -15.64 4.65
N LYS A 173 -19.11 -16.49 4.55
CA LYS A 173 -20.14 -16.25 3.51
C LYS A 173 -20.14 -14.74 3.48
N PRO A 174 -19.66 -14.03 2.44
CA PRO A 174 -19.28 -12.65 2.62
C PRO A 174 -20.50 -12.09 3.29
N LYS A 175 -20.36 -11.77 4.59
CA LYS A 175 -21.35 -10.96 5.24
C LYS A 175 -20.93 -9.72 4.54
N PHE A 176 -21.51 -9.54 3.35
CA PHE A 176 -21.29 -8.40 2.52
C PHE A 176 -21.61 -7.35 3.54
N ASN A 177 -20.57 -6.70 4.07
CA ASN A 177 -20.77 -5.77 5.14
C ASN A 177 -21.81 -4.83 4.54
N LYS A 178 -23.02 -4.91 5.08
CA LYS A 178 -24.16 -4.26 4.47
C LYS A 178 -24.32 -3.08 5.35
N TRP A 179 -23.91 -1.94 4.83
CA TRP A 179 -24.05 -0.73 5.61
C TRP A 179 -25.51 -0.30 5.58
N ASN A 180 -25.99 0.14 6.74
CA ASN A 180 -27.26 0.80 6.84
C ASN A 180 -27.26 1.99 5.89
N GLN A 181 -28.19 2.00 4.93
CA GLN A 181 -28.27 3.08 3.94
C GLN A 181 -28.67 4.41 4.58
N ASN A 182 -29.22 4.40 5.79
CA ASN A 182 -29.41 5.60 6.58
C ASN A 182 -28.11 5.97 7.30
N THR A 183 -27.53 7.06 6.83
CA THR A 183 -26.35 7.67 7.42
C THR A 183 -26.63 8.48 8.70
N ILE A 184 -25.58 8.66 9.49
CA ILE A 184 -25.49 9.64 10.57
C ILE A 184 -24.42 10.67 10.20
N THR A 185 -24.77 11.96 10.14
CA THR A 185 -23.78 13.02 10.01
C THR A 185 -22.99 13.15 11.32
N VAL A 186 -21.69 12.88 11.27
CA VAL A 186 -20.81 12.88 12.46
C VAL A 186 -19.94 14.13 12.56
N ALA A 187 -19.71 14.82 11.45
CA ALA A 187 -19.01 16.10 11.39
C ALA A 187 -19.55 16.97 10.25
N GLY A 188 -19.51 18.30 10.41
CA GLY A 188 -20.06 19.24 9.43
C GLY A 188 -21.59 19.21 9.31
N GLY A 189 -22.11 19.46 8.11
CA GLY A 189 -23.55 19.40 7.82
C GLY A 189 -24.38 20.60 8.30
N ASN A 190 -23.74 21.63 8.86
CA ASN A 190 -24.38 22.87 9.31
C ASN A 190 -24.13 24.04 8.34
N GLY A 191 -24.10 23.74 7.05
CA GLY A 191 -23.69 24.65 5.98
C GLY A 191 -22.16 24.78 5.88
N GLN A 192 -21.72 25.41 4.80
CA GLN A 192 -20.31 25.73 4.59
C GLN A 192 -19.83 26.85 5.51
N GLY A 193 -18.60 26.74 6.02
CA GLY A 193 -17.96 27.82 6.77
C GLY A 193 -16.92 27.35 7.77
N GLN A 194 -16.29 28.33 8.45
CA GLN A 194 -15.17 28.11 9.36
C GLN A 194 -15.58 27.85 10.82
N GLN A 195 -16.88 27.88 11.13
CA GLN A 195 -17.32 27.60 12.50
C GLN A 195 -16.93 26.18 12.91
N LEU A 196 -16.84 25.96 14.21
CA LEU A 196 -16.42 24.68 14.77
C LEU A 196 -17.31 23.50 14.33
N ASN A 197 -18.59 23.73 14.05
CA ASN A 197 -19.52 22.70 13.57
C ASN A 197 -19.73 22.72 12.04
N GLN A 198 -18.92 23.46 11.29
CA GLN A 198 -18.99 23.60 9.84
C GLN A 198 -17.71 23.06 9.20
N LEU A 199 -17.84 22.59 7.97
CA LEU A 199 -16.74 22.22 7.08
C LEU A 199 -16.93 22.99 5.77
N TYR A 200 -15.90 23.10 4.95
CA TYR A 200 -16.00 23.67 3.61
C TYR A 200 -15.14 22.88 2.63
N TYR A 201 -15.84 22.14 1.76
CA TYR A 201 -15.26 21.15 0.83
C TYR A 201 -14.20 20.24 1.48
N PRO A 202 -14.55 19.47 2.53
CA PRO A 202 -13.60 18.51 3.11
C PRO A 202 -13.18 17.48 2.06
N HIS A 203 -11.92 17.04 2.10
CA HIS A 203 -11.36 16.08 1.14
C HIS A 203 -10.96 14.75 1.78
N GLY A 204 -9.82 14.73 2.46
CA GLY A 204 -9.28 13.54 3.13
C GLY A 204 -9.80 13.34 4.53
N ILE A 205 -9.83 12.08 4.96
CA ILE A 205 -10.31 11.65 6.27
C ILE A 205 -9.48 10.48 6.77
N LEU A 206 -9.22 10.46 8.08
CA LEU A 206 -8.71 9.29 8.77
C LEU A 206 -9.41 9.13 10.11
N ILE A 207 -9.67 7.89 10.51
CA ILE A 207 -10.16 7.55 11.84
C ILE A 207 -9.09 6.79 12.60
N ASP A 208 -8.80 7.24 13.82
CA ASP A 208 -7.87 6.53 14.70
C ASP A 208 -8.59 5.45 15.52
N LYS A 209 -7.81 4.62 16.22
CA LYS A 209 -8.30 3.56 17.12
C LYS A 209 -9.13 4.09 18.31
N LYS A 210 -9.08 5.39 18.58
CA LYS A 210 -9.89 6.05 19.62
C LYS A 210 -11.17 6.66 19.04
N LYS A 211 -11.44 6.43 17.75
CA LYS A 211 -12.56 6.96 16.97
C LYS A 211 -12.53 8.50 16.84
N ASN A 212 -11.35 9.12 16.95
CA ASN A 212 -11.18 10.50 16.55
C ASN A 212 -11.15 10.58 15.03
N ILE A 213 -11.83 11.57 14.47
CA ILE A 213 -11.93 11.78 13.03
C ILE A 213 -11.02 12.95 12.66
N PHE A 214 -9.99 12.69 11.87
CA PHE A 214 -9.11 13.70 11.31
C PHE A 214 -9.63 14.06 9.92
N ILE A 215 -9.82 15.35 9.65
CA ILE A 215 -10.41 15.82 8.40
C ILE A 215 -9.54 16.92 7.81
N ALA A 216 -9.20 16.80 6.52
CA ALA A 216 -8.62 17.87 5.73
C ALA A 216 -9.76 18.79 5.25
N ASP A 217 -9.97 19.91 5.92
CA ASP A 217 -11.03 20.89 5.64
C ASP A 217 -10.50 21.93 4.63
N ASN A 218 -10.56 21.55 3.34
CA ASN A 218 -9.76 22.12 2.25
C ASN A 218 -9.91 23.64 2.13
N GLU A 219 -11.13 24.13 1.92
CA GLU A 219 -11.37 25.55 1.64
C GLU A 219 -11.39 26.42 2.91
N ASN A 220 -11.44 25.78 4.08
CA ASN A 220 -11.21 26.45 5.35
C ASN A 220 -9.73 26.50 5.75
N ASN A 221 -8.82 25.94 4.93
CA ASN A 221 -7.38 26.02 5.14
C ASN A 221 -6.93 25.49 6.51
N ARG A 222 -7.53 24.38 6.95
CA ARG A 222 -7.25 23.76 8.24
C ARG A 222 -7.38 22.23 8.21
N ALA A 223 -6.73 21.58 9.17
CA ALA A 223 -6.99 20.18 9.49
C ALA A 223 -7.65 20.11 10.87
N VAL A 224 -8.76 19.38 11.00
CA VAL A 224 -9.54 19.31 12.25
C VAL A 224 -9.53 17.91 12.82
N GLU A 225 -9.33 17.81 14.14
CA GLU A 225 -9.55 16.59 14.93
C GLU A 225 -10.95 16.67 15.58
N TRP A 226 -11.84 15.77 15.19
CA TRP A 226 -13.19 15.65 15.74
C TRP A 226 -13.29 14.44 16.67
N LYS A 227 -13.46 14.69 17.97
CA LYS A 227 -13.51 13.63 18.98
C LYS A 227 -14.84 12.89 18.96
N CYS A 228 -14.80 11.57 19.11
CA CYS A 228 -15.99 10.72 19.21
C CYS A 228 -16.92 11.21 20.34
N ASN A 229 -18.24 11.29 20.07
CA ASN A 229 -19.30 11.73 21.00
C ASN A 229 -19.32 13.21 21.42
N ALA A 230 -18.54 14.08 20.77
CA ALA A 230 -18.65 15.52 20.99
C ALA A 230 -19.98 16.05 20.41
N LYS A 231 -21.01 16.23 21.25
CA LYS A 231 -22.30 16.87 20.87
C LYS A 231 -22.15 18.35 20.42
N LYS A 232 -20.94 18.91 20.50
CA LYS A 232 -20.54 20.24 20.01
C LYS A 232 -19.07 20.18 19.60
N ALA A 233 -18.75 20.85 18.49
CA ALA A 233 -17.48 21.48 18.11
C ALA A 233 -16.15 20.77 18.48
N PRO A 234 -15.20 20.56 17.54
CA PRO A 234 -13.91 19.91 17.79
C PRO A 234 -13.21 20.51 19.00
N GLY A 235 -12.65 19.64 19.84
CA GLY A 235 -11.87 20.05 20.98
C GLY A 235 -10.51 20.54 20.52
N SER A 236 -10.40 21.82 20.15
CA SER A 236 -9.20 22.69 20.15
C SER A 236 -7.85 22.20 19.57
N SER A 237 -7.73 21.01 18.99
CA SER A 237 -6.46 20.48 18.42
C SER A 237 -6.54 20.31 16.91
N GLY A 238 -6.77 21.43 16.20
CA GLY A 238 -6.63 21.52 14.76
C GLY A 238 -5.35 22.26 14.36
N VAL A 239 -4.92 22.08 13.12
CA VAL A 239 -3.83 22.87 12.53
C VAL A 239 -4.46 23.98 11.70
N ASP A 240 -4.34 25.22 12.17
CA ASP A 240 -4.75 26.42 11.44
C ASP A 240 -3.58 26.95 10.58
N GLN A 241 -3.88 27.78 9.58
CA GLN A 241 -2.91 28.37 8.64
C GLN A 241 -2.29 27.40 7.63
N LEU A 242 -3.03 26.35 7.27
CA LEU A 242 -2.68 25.52 6.12
C LEU A 242 -3.04 26.24 4.82
N ASN A 243 -2.69 25.65 3.67
CA ASN A 243 -3.11 26.15 2.36
C ASN A 243 -3.66 25.00 1.51
N CYS A 244 -4.99 24.93 1.39
CA CYS A 244 -5.75 23.90 0.70
C CYS A 244 -5.31 22.47 1.06
N PRO A 245 -5.47 22.02 2.33
CA PRO A 245 -5.10 20.66 2.70
C PRO A 245 -5.99 19.64 1.98
N THR A 246 -5.39 18.64 1.31
CA THR A 246 -6.17 17.64 0.56
C THR A 246 -6.31 16.33 1.32
N ASP A 247 -5.31 15.96 2.12
CA ASP A 247 -5.32 14.69 2.82
C ASP A 247 -4.65 14.77 4.20
N VAL A 248 -5.05 13.87 5.09
CA VAL A 248 -4.58 13.81 6.47
C VAL A 248 -4.44 12.36 6.91
N ILE A 249 -3.26 12.00 7.42
CA ILE A 249 -3.00 10.70 8.02
C ILE A 249 -2.36 10.87 9.39
N VAL A 250 -2.33 9.79 10.18
CA VAL A 250 -1.72 9.77 11.52
C VAL A 250 -0.57 8.78 11.54
N ASP A 251 0.56 9.26 12.02
CA ASP A 251 1.70 8.44 12.40
C ASP A 251 1.35 7.65 13.65
N GLN A 252 1.18 6.34 13.51
CA GLN A 252 0.79 5.48 14.62
C GLN A 252 1.89 5.33 15.66
N GLN A 253 3.17 5.49 15.29
CA GLN A 253 4.29 5.38 16.22
C GLN A 253 4.48 6.68 16.99
N SER A 254 4.56 7.79 16.27
CA SER A 254 4.83 9.09 16.88
C SER A 254 3.57 9.80 17.39
N HIS A 255 2.37 9.30 17.04
CA HIS A 255 1.08 9.97 17.21
C HIS A 255 1.03 11.40 16.62
N SER A 256 1.84 11.66 15.58
CA SER A 256 1.82 12.94 14.86
C SER A 256 0.80 12.91 13.73
N ILE A 257 0.30 14.09 13.36
CA ILE A 257 -0.59 14.25 12.21
C ILE A 257 0.27 14.63 11.01
N ILE A 258 0.14 13.90 9.91
CA ILE A 258 0.79 14.23 8.65
C ILE A 258 -0.28 14.79 7.72
N ILE A 259 -0.02 15.97 7.18
CA ILE A 259 -0.96 16.73 6.37
C ILE A 259 -0.24 17.15 5.10
N ALA A 260 -0.95 17.11 3.99
CA ALA A 260 -0.43 17.60 2.74
C ALA A 260 -1.13 18.91 2.36
N GLU A 261 -0.35 19.94 1.99
CA GLU A 261 -0.81 21.33 1.68
C GLU A 261 -0.56 21.83 0.23
N ARG A 262 -1.62 22.07 -0.56
CA ARG A 262 -1.59 21.84 -2.03
C ARG A 262 -0.91 22.98 -2.70
N ASP A 263 -1.38 24.15 -2.30
CA ASP A 263 -0.95 25.42 -2.83
C ASP A 263 0.42 25.78 -2.24
N ASN A 264 0.81 25.19 -1.09
CA ASN A 264 2.16 25.25 -0.54
C ASN A 264 3.10 24.15 -1.10
N ARG A 265 2.58 23.20 -1.89
CA ARG A 265 3.31 22.10 -2.55
C ARG A 265 4.22 21.31 -1.60
N ARG A 266 3.71 20.98 -0.42
CA ARG A 266 4.50 20.31 0.65
C ARG A 266 3.68 19.34 1.48
N VAL A 267 4.39 18.44 2.15
CA VAL A 267 3.84 17.56 3.19
C VAL A 267 4.48 17.95 4.52
N ILE A 268 3.66 18.10 5.55
CA ILE A 268 4.07 18.54 6.88
C ILE A 268 3.70 17.49 7.92
N ARG A 269 4.51 17.43 8.98
CA ARG A 269 4.21 16.74 10.22
C ARG A 269 3.86 17.79 11.27
N TRP A 270 2.74 17.59 11.95
CA TRP A 270 2.30 18.42 13.06
C TRP A 270 2.26 17.59 14.34
N MET A 271 2.95 18.07 15.37
CA MET A 271 3.01 17.44 16.68
C MET A 271 3.32 18.48 17.75
N ASN A 272 2.59 18.48 18.87
CA ASN A 272 2.82 19.37 20.01
C ASN A 272 2.91 20.85 19.61
N GLU A 273 1.96 21.33 18.80
CA GLU A 273 1.89 22.72 18.28
C GLU A 273 3.10 23.13 17.43
N LYS A 274 3.94 22.18 17.03
CA LYS A 274 5.07 22.42 16.12
C LYS A 274 4.81 21.79 14.78
N GLN A 275 5.13 22.56 13.75
CA GLN A 275 5.11 22.13 12.36
C GLN A 275 6.52 21.83 11.89
N GLN A 276 6.68 20.69 11.22
CA GLN A 276 7.90 20.29 10.53
C GLN A 276 7.54 19.98 9.08
N VAL A 277 8.30 20.52 8.13
CA VAL A 277 8.15 20.14 6.71
C VAL A 277 8.89 18.83 6.48
N LEU A 278 8.20 17.84 5.91
CA LEU A 278 8.76 16.52 5.58
C LEU A 278 9.19 16.45 4.12
N ILE A 279 8.35 16.94 3.21
CA ILE A 279 8.56 16.88 1.76
C ILE A 279 8.19 18.24 1.16
N GLU A 280 8.99 18.74 0.22
CA GLU A 280 8.76 20.00 -0.50
C GLU A 280 8.72 19.77 -2.01
N ASN A 281 8.13 20.73 -2.73
CA ASN A 281 8.09 20.77 -4.20
C ASN A 281 7.40 19.55 -4.83
N ILE A 282 6.29 19.13 -4.22
CA ILE A 282 5.45 18.04 -4.71
C ILE A 282 4.03 18.56 -4.93
N ASP A 283 3.46 18.26 -6.11
CA ASP A 283 2.08 18.62 -6.44
C ASP A 283 1.20 17.41 -6.12
N TYR A 284 0.77 17.33 -4.86
CA TYR A 284 0.26 16.08 -4.32
C TYR A 284 -1.27 16.03 -4.24
N TRP A 285 -1.83 14.82 -4.10
CA TRP A 285 -3.27 14.62 -3.88
C TRP A 285 -3.58 13.70 -2.69
N GLY A 286 -2.88 12.58 -2.56
CA GLY A 286 -3.10 11.57 -1.52
C GLY A 286 -1.85 11.23 -0.71
N LEU A 287 -2.09 10.79 0.53
CA LEU A 287 -1.07 10.33 1.46
C LEU A 287 -1.37 8.91 1.92
N ALA A 288 -0.32 8.11 2.10
CA ALA A 288 -0.41 6.83 2.81
C ALA A 288 0.88 6.59 3.58
N MET A 289 0.81 5.83 4.67
CA MET A 289 1.99 5.42 5.42
C MET A 289 1.89 3.95 5.80
N ASP A 290 2.97 3.21 5.55
CA ASP A 290 3.03 1.79 5.88
C ASP A 290 3.51 1.55 7.33
N LYS A 291 3.45 0.29 7.77
CA LYS A 291 3.90 -0.14 9.11
C LYS A 291 5.39 0.08 9.35
N ASN A 292 6.17 0.26 8.29
CA ASN A 292 7.61 0.50 8.32
C ASN A 292 7.94 1.99 8.24
N GLU A 293 6.97 2.90 8.41
CA GLU A 293 7.15 4.36 8.39
C GLU A 293 7.67 4.90 7.06
N PHE A 294 7.39 4.21 5.95
CA PHE A 294 7.53 4.84 4.65
C PHE A 294 6.29 5.69 4.39
N LEU A 295 6.51 6.97 4.09
CA LEU A 295 5.48 7.88 3.64
C LEU A 295 5.38 7.82 2.12
N TYR A 296 4.19 7.57 1.62
CA TYR A 296 3.86 7.52 0.20
C TYR A 296 3.06 8.77 -0.17
N VAL A 297 3.34 9.32 -1.34
CA VAL A 297 2.66 10.52 -1.86
C VAL A 297 2.44 10.36 -3.35
N SER A 298 1.21 10.57 -3.81
CA SER A 298 0.90 10.73 -5.23
C SER A 298 1.21 12.16 -5.68
N ASP A 299 1.97 12.31 -6.78
CA ASP A 299 2.22 13.59 -7.45
C ASP A 299 1.40 13.62 -8.75
N TRP A 300 0.27 14.34 -8.72
CA TRP A 300 -0.67 14.37 -9.85
C TRP A 300 -0.09 15.07 -11.07
N LYS A 301 0.85 16.00 -10.87
CA LYS A 301 1.45 16.76 -11.96
C LYS A 301 2.54 15.97 -12.68
N LYS A 302 3.21 15.07 -11.97
CA LYS A 302 4.21 14.16 -12.53
C LYS A 302 3.65 12.78 -12.87
N ASN A 303 2.39 12.52 -12.56
CA ASN A 303 1.72 11.25 -12.80
C ASN A 303 2.46 10.06 -12.19
N GLU A 304 2.94 10.20 -10.95
CA GLU A 304 3.74 9.18 -10.27
C GLU A 304 3.36 9.09 -8.79
N VAL A 305 3.65 7.95 -8.16
CA VAL A 305 3.65 7.81 -6.71
C VAL A 305 5.07 7.55 -6.25
N ARG A 306 5.48 8.26 -5.20
CA ARG A 306 6.79 8.12 -4.59
C ARG A 306 6.67 7.71 -3.12
N ARG A 307 7.69 7.03 -2.61
CA ARG A 307 7.86 6.74 -1.19
C ARG A 307 9.13 7.35 -0.63
N TRP A 308 9.07 7.77 0.63
CA TRP A 308 10.18 8.29 1.41
C TRP A 308 10.28 7.54 2.72
N LYS A 309 11.51 7.21 3.13
CA LYS A 309 11.79 6.86 4.51
C LYS A 309 12.07 8.15 5.26
N ILE A 310 11.11 8.58 6.07
CA ILE A 310 11.20 9.82 6.83
C ILE A 310 12.45 9.79 7.71
N GLU A 311 13.17 10.91 7.80
CA GLU A 311 14.43 11.10 8.57
C GLU A 311 15.68 10.38 8.03
N GLU A 312 15.55 9.43 7.11
CA GLU A 312 16.68 8.73 6.49
C GLU A 312 17.03 9.27 5.09
N ASN A 313 16.02 9.52 4.24
CA ASN A 313 16.23 9.89 2.85
C ASN A 313 15.36 11.09 2.43
N ASN A 314 16.02 12.11 1.87
CA ASN A 314 15.32 13.31 1.35
C ASN A 314 14.88 13.16 -0.11
N VAL A 315 15.24 12.06 -0.78
CA VAL A 315 14.88 11.78 -2.18
C VAL A 315 13.87 10.64 -2.22
N GLY A 316 12.71 10.90 -2.82
CA GLY A 316 11.64 9.93 -2.94
C GLY A 316 11.90 8.92 -4.05
N ILE A 317 11.68 7.65 -3.75
CA ILE A 317 11.78 6.55 -4.70
C ILE A 317 10.43 6.38 -5.39
N ILE A 318 10.43 6.32 -6.71
CA ILE A 318 9.23 6.05 -7.49
C ILE A 318 8.77 4.61 -7.25
N VAL A 319 7.48 4.41 -6.99
CA VAL A 319 6.87 3.10 -6.69
C VAL A 319 5.66 2.77 -7.54
N ALA A 320 5.08 3.76 -8.22
CA ALA A 320 4.04 3.55 -9.23
C ALA A 320 4.15 4.63 -10.32
N SER A 321 4.08 4.20 -11.59
CA SER A 321 4.33 5.05 -12.77
C SER A 321 5.68 5.77 -12.73
N GLY A 322 5.98 6.68 -13.65
CA GLY A 322 7.21 7.48 -13.68
C GLY A 322 7.70 7.89 -15.08
N ASN A 323 6.96 7.51 -16.14
CA ASN A 323 7.43 7.59 -17.52
C ASN A 323 6.46 8.31 -18.50
N GLU A 324 5.57 9.18 -17.99
CA GLU A 324 4.56 10.03 -18.71
C GLU A 324 3.10 9.71 -18.35
N GLU A 325 2.19 10.66 -18.65
CA GLU A 325 0.75 10.46 -18.53
C GLU A 325 0.23 9.49 -19.60
N GLY A 326 -0.74 8.65 -19.25
CA GLY A 326 -1.37 7.74 -20.20
C GLY A 326 -2.19 6.65 -19.54
N ASP A 327 -2.66 5.71 -20.34
CA ASP A 327 -3.58 4.62 -19.95
C ASP A 327 -2.93 3.23 -20.00
N GLN A 328 -1.62 3.16 -20.23
CA GLN A 328 -0.86 1.90 -20.17
C GLN A 328 -0.65 1.43 -18.74
N LEU A 329 -0.39 0.13 -18.55
CA LEU A 329 -0.26 -0.46 -17.21
C LEU A 329 0.92 0.07 -16.40
N ASN A 330 1.90 0.72 -17.03
CA ASN A 330 3.02 1.39 -16.38
C ASN A 330 2.84 2.92 -16.26
N GLN A 331 1.66 3.44 -16.60
CA GLN A 331 1.34 4.87 -16.61
C GLN A 331 0.18 5.16 -15.66
N LEU A 332 0.08 6.43 -15.26
CA LEU A 332 -1.04 6.98 -14.50
C LEU A 332 -1.49 8.27 -15.20
N ASN A 333 -2.74 8.65 -14.99
CA ASN A 333 -3.30 9.89 -15.48
C ASN A 333 -4.06 10.61 -14.36
N TYR A 334 -3.45 11.67 -13.86
CA TYR A 334 -3.96 12.46 -12.74
C TYR A 334 -4.15 11.62 -11.46
N PRO A 335 -3.09 10.99 -10.91
CA PRO A 335 -3.22 10.10 -9.75
C PRO A 335 -3.72 10.83 -8.50
N GLY A 336 -4.73 10.24 -7.87
CA GLY A 336 -5.48 10.78 -6.74
C GLY A 336 -5.05 10.23 -5.38
N PHE A 337 -6.02 9.79 -4.58
CA PHE A 337 -5.75 9.15 -3.30
C PHE A 337 -5.00 7.83 -3.50
N ILE A 338 -4.29 7.43 -2.45
CA ILE A 338 -3.52 6.20 -2.43
C ILE A 338 -3.82 5.39 -1.17
N PHE A 339 -3.65 4.08 -1.26
CA PHE A 339 -3.67 3.16 -0.13
C PHE A 339 -2.48 2.22 -0.25
N VAL A 340 -1.89 1.82 0.88
CA VAL A 340 -0.77 0.88 0.91
C VAL A 340 -1.14 -0.29 1.81
N ASP A 341 -1.07 -1.50 1.26
CA ASP A 341 -1.37 -2.72 2.02
C ASP A 341 -0.16 -3.24 2.83
N GLU A 342 -0.37 -4.31 3.60
CA GLU A 342 0.66 -4.88 4.47
C GLU A 342 1.86 -5.47 3.72
N ASP A 343 1.67 -5.78 2.43
CA ASP A 343 2.68 -6.28 1.49
C ASP A 343 3.41 -5.13 0.77
N GLN A 344 3.14 -3.87 1.15
CA GLN A 344 3.64 -2.63 0.54
C GLN A 344 3.17 -2.44 -0.91
N SER A 345 2.10 -3.11 -1.32
CA SER A 345 1.47 -2.84 -2.61
C SER A 345 0.74 -1.50 -2.55
N VAL A 346 0.89 -0.71 -3.60
CA VAL A 346 0.33 0.64 -3.69
C VAL A 346 -0.90 0.60 -4.58
N TYR A 347 -2.04 0.98 -4.03
CA TYR A 347 -3.29 1.20 -4.74
C TYR A 347 -3.42 2.69 -5.00
N VAL A 348 -3.74 3.06 -6.24
CA VAL A 348 -3.78 4.44 -6.68
C VAL A 348 -5.08 4.66 -7.45
N SER A 349 -5.75 5.76 -7.11
CA SER A 349 -6.86 6.22 -7.92
C SER A 349 -6.35 6.88 -9.19
N ASP A 350 -6.57 6.23 -10.34
CA ASP A 350 -6.20 6.75 -11.65
C ASP A 350 -7.39 7.54 -12.21
N ILE A 351 -7.48 8.82 -11.79
CA ILE A 351 -8.73 9.61 -11.84
C ILE A 351 -9.24 9.74 -13.27
N ASP A 352 -8.37 10.15 -14.19
CA ASP A 352 -8.76 10.44 -15.58
C ASP A 352 -8.85 9.18 -16.45
N ASN A 353 -8.24 8.07 -16.02
CA ASN A 353 -8.45 6.75 -16.63
C ASN A 353 -9.66 5.99 -16.03
N HIS A 354 -10.32 6.58 -15.02
CA HIS A 354 -11.53 6.05 -14.41
C HIS A 354 -11.38 4.62 -13.86
N GLY A 355 -10.25 4.34 -13.22
CA GLY A 355 -9.92 3.03 -12.69
C GLY A 355 -9.02 3.11 -11.47
N MET A 356 -9.03 2.05 -10.65
CA MET A 356 -8.05 1.86 -9.59
C MET A 356 -6.94 0.96 -10.12
N MET A 357 -5.71 1.40 -9.91
CA MET A 357 -4.52 0.62 -10.25
C MET A 357 -3.82 0.14 -8.98
N LYS A 358 -3.25 -1.07 -9.03
CA LYS A 358 -2.41 -1.63 -7.97
C LYS A 358 -1.02 -1.93 -8.52
N TRP A 359 0.02 -1.44 -7.86
CA TRP A 359 1.40 -1.89 -8.06
C TRP A 359 1.82 -2.77 -6.90
N ASN A 360 2.26 -3.99 -7.20
CA ASN A 360 2.96 -4.80 -6.21
C ASN A 360 4.37 -4.22 -5.98
N THR A 361 4.95 -4.50 -4.82
CA THR A 361 6.33 -4.08 -4.51
C THR A 361 7.31 -4.48 -5.61
N ASP A 362 8.09 -3.51 -6.09
CA ASP A 362 9.09 -3.62 -7.16
C ASP A 362 8.54 -4.01 -8.56
N ALA A 363 7.23 -3.92 -8.77
CA ALA A 363 6.63 -4.17 -10.09
C ALA A 363 6.90 -3.01 -11.07
N GLU A 364 7.24 -3.34 -12.32
CA GLU A 364 7.41 -2.35 -13.40
C GLU A 364 6.05 -1.86 -13.95
N GLU A 365 5.03 -2.71 -13.87
CA GLU A 365 3.66 -2.44 -14.33
C GLU A 365 2.66 -2.70 -13.22
N GLY A 366 1.58 -1.94 -13.23
CA GLY A 366 0.43 -2.11 -12.35
C GLY A 366 -0.61 -3.04 -12.95
N ILE A 367 -1.66 -3.27 -12.18
CA ILE A 367 -2.84 -4.01 -12.62
C ILE A 367 -4.10 -3.20 -12.29
N ILE A 368 -5.08 -3.22 -13.20
CA ILE A 368 -6.40 -2.64 -12.93
C ILE A 368 -7.14 -3.57 -11.96
N VAL A 369 -7.56 -3.02 -10.82
CA VAL A 369 -8.21 -3.79 -9.75
C VAL A 369 -9.66 -3.36 -9.50
N ALA A 370 -10.08 -2.22 -10.03
CA ALA A 370 -11.47 -1.79 -10.07
C ALA A 370 -11.69 -0.78 -11.22
N GLY A 371 -12.85 -0.82 -11.88
CA GLY A 371 -13.14 0.08 -13.00
C GLY A 371 -12.25 -0.16 -14.21
N GLY A 372 -11.75 0.91 -14.85
CA GLY A 372 -10.88 0.84 -16.02
C GLY A 372 -11.59 0.50 -17.35
N ASN A 373 -12.92 0.39 -17.34
CA ASN A 373 -13.74 0.14 -18.53
C ASN A 373 -14.34 1.43 -19.10
N GLY A 374 -13.59 2.52 -18.98
CA GLY A 374 -14.01 3.87 -19.35
C GLY A 374 -15.02 4.49 -18.39
N GLN A 375 -15.34 5.76 -18.68
CA GLN A 375 -16.27 6.56 -17.90
C GLN A 375 -17.70 6.00 -17.97
N GLY A 376 -18.36 5.81 -16.84
CA GLY A 376 -19.77 5.44 -16.84
C GLY A 376 -20.35 5.07 -15.48
N ARG A 377 -21.63 4.65 -15.48
CA ARG A 377 -22.42 4.30 -14.27
C ARG A 377 -22.64 2.79 -14.11
N ASN A 378 -22.21 1.98 -15.09
CA ASN A 378 -22.33 0.53 -14.99
C ASN A 378 -21.49 -0.02 -13.83
N LEU A 379 -21.73 -1.27 -13.42
CA LEU A 379 -21.06 -1.85 -12.27
C LEU A 379 -19.58 -2.18 -12.51
N ASN A 380 -19.14 -2.25 -13.76
CA ASN A 380 -17.73 -2.37 -14.16
C ASN A 380 -17.08 -1.02 -14.51
N GLN A 381 -17.79 0.10 -14.35
CA GLN A 381 -17.33 1.44 -14.72
C GLN A 381 -17.29 2.38 -13.51
N LEU A 382 -16.38 3.35 -13.57
CA LEU A 382 -16.27 4.44 -12.61
C LEU A 382 -16.28 5.78 -13.37
N PHE A 383 -16.43 6.89 -12.66
CA PHE A 383 -16.28 8.22 -13.20
C PHE A 383 -15.52 9.12 -12.21
N SER A 384 -14.27 9.43 -12.59
CA SER A 384 -13.32 10.24 -11.81
C SER A 384 -13.16 9.78 -10.35
N PRO A 385 -12.91 8.48 -10.11
CA PRO A 385 -12.88 7.92 -8.76
C PRO A 385 -11.79 8.58 -7.90
N GLN A 386 -12.09 8.88 -6.64
CA GLN A 386 -11.24 9.68 -5.75
C GLN A 386 -10.56 8.84 -4.67
N GLY A 387 -11.25 8.53 -3.57
CA GLY A 387 -10.71 7.76 -2.45
C GLY A 387 -10.67 6.26 -2.71
N VAL A 388 -9.64 5.61 -2.19
CA VAL A 388 -9.49 4.15 -2.20
C VAL A 388 -9.07 3.66 -0.81
N ILE A 389 -9.71 2.60 -0.32
CA ILE A 389 -9.28 1.85 0.87
C ILE A 389 -9.45 0.35 0.59
N VAL A 390 -8.58 -0.47 1.16
CA VAL A 390 -8.65 -1.93 1.03
C VAL A 390 -8.79 -2.54 2.42
N ASP A 391 -9.75 -3.44 2.60
CA ASP A 391 -9.92 -4.14 3.87
C ASP A 391 -8.94 -5.33 4.01
N HIS A 392 -8.94 -5.95 5.19
CA HIS A 392 -8.07 -7.09 5.48
C HIS A 392 -8.42 -8.36 4.67
N LEU A 393 -9.55 -8.38 3.96
CA LEU A 393 -9.94 -9.46 3.04
C LEU A 393 -9.53 -9.14 1.60
N GLY A 394 -8.89 -8.00 1.35
CA GLY A 394 -8.51 -7.55 0.01
C GLY A 394 -9.67 -6.95 -0.79
N GLN A 395 -10.80 -6.62 -0.16
CA GLN A 395 -11.90 -5.95 -0.85
C GLN A 395 -11.58 -4.47 -1.00
N ILE A 396 -11.78 -3.95 -2.21
CA ILE A 396 -11.39 -2.60 -2.60
C ILE A 396 -12.62 -1.72 -2.59
N TYR A 397 -12.61 -0.67 -1.77
CA TYR A 397 -13.69 0.30 -1.66
C TYR A 397 -13.26 1.60 -2.33
N VAL A 398 -14.10 2.09 -3.23
CA VAL A 398 -13.79 3.22 -4.11
C VAL A 398 -14.87 4.28 -3.98
N ALA A 399 -14.46 5.53 -3.77
CA ALA A 399 -15.36 6.67 -3.90
C ALA A 399 -15.49 7.03 -5.38
N ASP A 400 -16.61 6.61 -5.98
CA ASP A 400 -16.94 6.88 -7.37
C ASP A 400 -17.57 8.28 -7.47
N PHE A 401 -16.69 9.29 -7.44
CA PHE A 401 -16.97 10.69 -7.15
C PHE A 401 -18.09 11.27 -8.01
N GLU A 402 -17.98 11.26 -9.34
CA GLU A 402 -19.02 11.87 -10.19
C GLU A 402 -20.33 11.06 -10.25
N ASN A 403 -20.28 9.79 -9.81
CA ASN A 403 -21.46 8.94 -9.76
C ASN A 403 -22.18 8.96 -8.39
N ASP A 404 -21.67 9.73 -7.43
CA ASP A 404 -22.27 9.95 -6.11
C ASP A 404 -22.49 8.65 -5.32
N ARG A 405 -21.52 7.72 -5.39
CA ARG A 405 -21.63 6.39 -4.77
C ARG A 405 -20.28 5.89 -4.26
N ILE A 406 -20.34 4.97 -3.31
CA ILE A 406 -19.20 4.15 -2.90
C ILE A 406 -19.41 2.76 -3.46
N MET A 407 -18.39 2.24 -4.13
CA MET A 407 -18.39 0.93 -4.76
C MET A 407 -17.41 0.00 -4.04
N ARG A 408 -17.68 -1.31 -4.08
CA ARG A 408 -16.77 -2.36 -3.63
C ARG A 408 -16.45 -3.33 -4.77
N TRP A 409 -15.18 -3.68 -4.94
CA TRP A 409 -14.74 -4.82 -5.72
C TRP A 409 -14.14 -5.90 -4.83
N CYS A 410 -14.53 -7.14 -5.07
CA CYS A 410 -13.83 -8.30 -4.51
C CYS A 410 -12.77 -8.78 -5.51
N GLU A 411 -11.71 -9.39 -5.01
CA GLU A 411 -10.63 -9.91 -5.85
C GLU A 411 -11.17 -10.84 -6.96
N GLY A 412 -10.70 -10.62 -8.19
CA GLY A 412 -11.09 -11.39 -9.37
C GLY A 412 -12.49 -11.11 -9.93
N LYS A 413 -13.23 -10.12 -9.41
CA LYS A 413 -14.53 -9.70 -9.97
C LYS A 413 -14.36 -8.63 -11.04
N GLU A 414 -15.06 -8.79 -12.16
CA GLU A 414 -15.11 -7.79 -13.25
C GLU A 414 -16.03 -6.61 -12.93
N GLU A 415 -17.06 -6.85 -12.11
CA GLU A 415 -18.04 -5.86 -11.68
C GLU A 415 -17.96 -5.63 -10.16
N GLY A 416 -18.18 -4.39 -9.76
CA GLY A 416 -18.30 -4.00 -8.36
C GLY A 416 -19.75 -3.95 -7.90
N GLU A 417 -19.92 -3.69 -6.62
CA GLU A 417 -21.21 -3.57 -5.97
C GLU A 417 -21.36 -2.20 -5.33
N ILE A 418 -22.54 -1.59 -5.43
CA ILE A 418 -22.82 -0.34 -4.72
C ILE A 418 -22.94 -0.65 -3.23
N VAL A 419 -22.10 -0.01 -2.44
CA VAL A 419 -22.05 -0.17 -0.98
C VAL A 419 -23.00 0.81 -0.31
N VAL A 420 -22.86 2.10 -0.65
CA VAL A 420 -23.70 3.20 -0.19
C VAL A 420 -23.78 4.28 -1.28
N GLY A 421 -24.83 5.10 -1.25
CA GLY A 421 -25.07 6.13 -2.26
C GLY A 421 -25.65 5.55 -3.56
N GLY A 422 -25.46 6.26 -4.67
CA GLY A 422 -26.03 5.87 -5.97
C GLY A 422 -27.53 6.16 -6.14
N ASN A 423 -28.18 6.73 -5.11
CA ASN A 423 -29.60 7.13 -5.11
C ASN A 423 -29.84 8.55 -5.65
N GLY A 424 -28.97 9.01 -6.55
CA GLY A 424 -28.92 10.37 -7.07
C GLY A 424 -28.17 11.34 -6.14
N ARG A 425 -27.62 12.39 -6.77
CA ARG A 425 -26.93 13.48 -6.08
C ARG A 425 -27.88 14.23 -5.15
N GLY A 426 -27.50 14.41 -3.90
CA GLY A 426 -28.31 15.15 -2.93
C GLY A 426 -27.79 15.02 -1.51
N ASN A 427 -28.57 15.53 -0.55
CA ASN A 427 -28.19 15.63 0.86
C ASN A 427 -29.06 14.79 1.82
N GLN A 428 -29.96 13.95 1.27
CA GLN A 428 -30.77 13.03 2.06
C GLN A 428 -29.91 11.93 2.72
N SER A 429 -30.50 11.13 3.62
CA SER A 429 -29.78 10.15 4.43
C SER A 429 -29.14 9.00 3.63
N ASN A 430 -29.63 8.73 2.42
CA ASN A 430 -29.12 7.70 1.51
C ASN A 430 -28.50 8.28 0.23
N GLN A 431 -28.24 9.59 0.21
CA GLN A 431 -27.65 10.31 -0.91
C GLN A 431 -26.28 10.86 -0.53
N LEU A 432 -25.41 10.91 -1.52
CA LEU A 432 -24.10 11.55 -1.46
C LEU A 432 -24.02 12.61 -2.56
N ASN A 433 -23.02 13.47 -2.46
CA ASN A 433 -22.71 14.48 -3.46
C ASN A 433 -21.18 14.58 -3.59
N CYS A 434 -20.67 13.99 -4.66
CA CYS A 434 -19.24 13.99 -4.99
C CYS A 434 -18.35 13.50 -3.82
N PRO A 435 -18.50 12.23 -3.38
CA PRO A 435 -17.74 11.70 -2.25
C PRO A 435 -16.24 11.56 -2.58
N THR A 436 -15.37 11.91 -1.63
CA THR A 436 -13.90 11.90 -1.82
C THR A 436 -13.21 10.83 -0.98
N GLY A 437 -12.85 11.14 0.26
CA GLY A 437 -12.13 10.25 1.17
C GLY A 437 -13.04 9.26 1.89
N LEU A 438 -12.47 8.11 2.23
CA LEU A 438 -13.14 7.00 2.93
C LEU A 438 -12.25 6.51 4.07
N SER A 439 -12.85 6.07 5.18
CA SER A 439 -12.13 5.42 6.26
C SER A 439 -13.04 4.44 7.01
N PHE A 440 -12.45 3.38 7.57
CA PHE A 440 -13.14 2.46 8.47
C PHE A 440 -12.75 2.75 9.92
N ASP A 441 -13.68 2.53 10.85
CA ASP A 441 -13.32 2.34 12.26
C ASP A 441 -13.06 0.85 12.56
N ASP A 442 -12.51 0.57 13.75
CA ASP A 442 -12.19 -0.80 14.20
C ASP A 442 -13.44 -1.72 14.32
N GLU A 443 -14.66 -1.15 14.24
CA GLU A 443 -15.93 -1.90 14.24
C GLU A 443 -16.42 -2.21 12.81
N GLY A 444 -15.74 -1.72 11.78
CA GLY A 444 -16.12 -1.88 10.37
C GLY A 444 -17.17 -0.88 9.88
N ASN A 445 -17.46 0.18 10.65
CA ASN A 445 -18.34 1.24 10.16
C ASN A 445 -17.61 2.07 9.10
N LEU A 446 -18.30 2.42 8.02
CA LEU A 446 -17.75 3.20 6.91
C LEU A 446 -18.01 4.69 7.15
N TYR A 447 -16.96 5.50 7.02
CA TYR A 447 -17.06 6.95 7.06
C TYR A 447 -16.69 7.52 5.71
N VAL A 448 -17.55 8.39 5.20
CA VAL A 448 -17.45 8.96 3.86
C VAL A 448 -17.40 10.47 3.96
N VAL A 449 -16.43 11.07 3.28
CA VAL A 449 -16.39 12.51 3.06
C VAL A 449 -17.38 12.85 1.96
N ASP A 450 -18.50 13.43 2.33
CA ASP A 450 -19.54 13.90 1.42
C ASP A 450 -19.24 15.36 1.05
N CYS A 451 -18.20 15.52 0.22
CA CYS A 451 -17.45 16.77 0.02
C CYS A 451 -18.33 17.98 -0.33
N TRP A 452 -19.21 17.82 -1.31
CA TRP A 452 -20.07 18.91 -1.80
C TRP A 452 -21.29 19.18 -0.91
N ASN A 453 -21.55 18.30 0.06
CA ASN A 453 -22.50 18.56 1.14
C ASN A 453 -21.80 19.06 2.43
N HIS A 454 -20.47 19.23 2.39
CA HIS A 454 -19.66 19.77 3.49
C HIS A 454 -19.85 19.03 4.81
N ARG A 455 -19.85 17.70 4.76
CA ARG A 455 -20.10 16.85 5.92
C ARG A 455 -19.37 15.51 5.83
N ILE A 456 -19.23 14.87 6.97
CA ILE A 456 -18.77 13.48 7.09
C ILE A 456 -19.94 12.61 7.50
N GLN A 457 -20.14 11.54 6.75
CA GLN A 457 -21.25 10.62 6.86
C GLN A 457 -20.75 9.29 7.41
N LYS A 458 -21.29 8.85 8.54
CA LYS A 458 -21.06 7.51 9.08
C LYS A 458 -22.17 6.59 8.59
N PHE A 459 -21.79 5.41 8.14
CA PHE A 459 -22.69 4.30 7.83
C PHE A 459 -22.34 3.13 8.74
N GLU A 460 -23.34 2.63 9.45
CA GLU A 460 -23.16 1.54 10.41
C GLU A 460 -23.21 0.20 9.70
N ILE A 461 -22.27 -0.69 10.02
CA ILE A 461 -22.25 -2.04 9.50
C ILE A 461 -23.45 -2.83 10.04
N ILE A 462 -24.16 -3.54 9.15
CA ILE A 462 -25.23 -4.48 9.51
C ILE A 462 -24.69 -5.88 9.24
N LEU A 463 -24.60 -6.68 10.29
CA LEU A 463 -24.12 -8.07 10.29
C LEU A 463 -25.22 -9.08 9.99
#